data_AF-A0A966PYP3-F1
#
_entry.id   AF-A0A966PYP3-F1
#
_cell.length_a   1.000
_cell.length_b   1.000
_cell.length_c   1.000
_cell.angle_alpha   90.00
_cell.angle_beta   90.00
_cell.angle_gamma   90.00
#
_symmetry.space_group_name_H-M   'P 1'
#
loop_
_entity.id
_entity.type
_entity.pdbx_description
1 polymer ?
#
loop_
_entity_poly.entity_id
_entity_poly.type
_entity_poly.pdbx_seq_one_letter_code
_entity_poly.pdbx_strand_id
1 'polypeptide(L)'
;MSRVGFLLAEDEALKNLFAGMTVPDDRNNERPVEVFFRYPEGETERSYPFVTLEHIDIIHARNRQHSESDIYYRTGAGAAPAIPAGSANRMDYWPSVSTNFNFKTNKNSYAYLEANEHVPVDLLYQISTFTRTALHDRYLTAKMLTEIFPWRKGFIDIGADGTIRRLDLLDWTTADL
;
A
#
# COMPACT_ATOMS: atom_id res chain seq x y z
N MET A 1 13.89 6.67 -10.13
CA MET A 1 13.74 5.42 -10.92
C MET A 1 12.74 4.61 -10.14
N SER A 2 11.54 4.36 -10.69
CA SER A 2 10.46 3.68 -9.96
C SER A 2 10.96 2.37 -9.36
N ARG A 3 10.75 2.15 -8.05
CA ARG A 3 11.14 0.90 -7.41
C ARG A 3 10.25 -0.23 -7.90
N VAL A 4 10.89 -1.29 -8.42
CA VAL A 4 10.17 -2.38 -9.07
C VAL A 4 9.64 -3.35 -8.00
N GLY A 5 8.33 -3.30 -7.80
CA GLY A 5 7.55 -4.27 -7.04
C GLY A 5 6.90 -3.71 -5.78
N PHE A 6 5.80 -4.35 -5.40
CA PHE A 6 5.43 -4.53 -4.00
C PHE A 6 6.57 -5.27 -3.27
N LEU A 7 7.06 -4.87 -2.10
CA LEU A 7 6.60 -3.83 -1.15
C LEU A 7 7.21 -2.42 -1.37
N LEU A 8 8.14 -2.31 -2.33
CA LEU A 8 9.02 -1.15 -2.48
C LEU A 8 8.33 0.07 -3.09
N ALA A 9 7.27 -0.16 -3.86
CA ALA A 9 6.39 0.84 -4.43
C ALA A 9 5.56 1.56 -3.36
N GLU A 10 5.06 0.81 -2.38
CA GLU A 10 4.31 1.30 -1.23
C GLU A 10 5.23 2.08 -0.28
N ASP A 11 6.43 1.56 -0.01
CA ASP A 11 7.48 2.29 0.71
C ASP A 11 7.81 3.64 0.04
N GLU A 12 7.99 3.66 -1.29
CA GLU A 12 8.28 4.88 -2.05
C GLU A 12 7.11 5.87 -2.02
N ALA A 13 5.88 5.40 -2.24
CA ALA A 13 4.68 6.23 -2.14
C ALA A 13 4.51 6.82 -0.74
N LEU A 14 4.67 6.01 0.31
CA LEU A 14 4.53 6.42 1.69
C LEU A 14 5.62 7.43 2.08
N LYS A 15 6.89 7.21 1.68
CA LYS A 15 7.94 8.23 1.85
C LYS A 15 7.66 9.53 1.08
N ASN A 16 7.07 9.45 -0.12
CA ASN A 16 6.68 10.63 -0.88
C ASN A 16 5.52 11.40 -0.23
N LEU A 17 4.61 10.72 0.47
CA LEU A 17 3.52 11.36 1.23
C LEU A 17 4.07 12.23 2.38
N PHE A 18 5.13 11.79 3.05
CA PHE A 18 5.82 12.56 4.09
C PHE A 18 6.86 13.57 3.55
N ALA A 19 7.13 13.58 2.25
CA ALA A 19 8.11 14.48 1.66
C ALA A 19 7.62 15.94 1.66
N GLY A 20 8.52 16.88 1.93
CA GLY A 20 8.18 18.31 1.97
C GLY A 20 7.49 18.77 3.27
N MET A 21 7.40 17.93 4.30
CA MET A 21 7.02 18.40 5.62
C MET A 21 8.06 19.40 6.17
N THR A 22 7.57 20.44 6.83
CA THR A 22 8.35 21.50 7.47
C THR A 22 7.75 21.82 8.83
N VAL A 23 8.57 22.34 9.74
CA VAL A 23 8.18 22.80 11.09
C VAL A 23 8.70 24.23 11.30
N PRO A 24 7.91 25.13 11.92
CA PRO A 24 8.37 26.49 12.23
C PRO A 24 9.41 26.48 13.36
N ASP A 25 10.52 27.19 13.14
CA ASP A 25 11.59 27.45 14.13
C ASP A 25 11.49 28.92 14.61
N ASP A 26 11.89 29.21 15.85
CA ASP A 26 11.73 30.52 16.53
C ASP A 26 12.38 31.70 15.79
N ARG A 27 13.25 31.43 14.81
CA ARG A 27 13.94 32.43 13.98
C ARG A 27 13.25 32.73 12.64
N ASN A 28 11.95 32.48 12.53
CA ASN A 28 11.17 32.59 11.28
C ASN A 28 11.72 31.73 10.11
N ASN A 29 12.43 30.65 10.44
CA ASN A 29 12.90 29.68 9.44
C ASN A 29 12.01 28.44 9.49
N GLU A 30 11.55 27.97 8.34
CA GLU A 30 11.00 26.63 8.23
C GLU A 30 12.15 25.62 8.21
N ARG A 31 12.08 24.61 9.08
CA ARG A 31 13.02 23.49 9.06
C ARG A 31 12.39 22.30 8.36
N PRO A 32 13.02 21.72 7.32
CA PRO A 32 12.52 20.51 6.68
C PRO A 32 12.59 19.32 7.66
N VAL A 33 11.59 18.44 7.56
CA VAL A 33 11.55 17.18 8.31
C VAL A 33 12.14 16.08 7.42
N GLU A 34 13.21 15.45 7.89
CA GLU A 34 13.83 14.34 7.15
C GLU A 34 13.08 13.03 7.39
N VAL A 35 12.99 12.18 6.36
CA VAL A 35 12.18 10.95 6.37
C VAL A 35 13.07 9.74 6.09
N PHE A 36 13.20 8.85 7.06
CA PHE A 36 14.06 7.66 7.01
C PHE A 36 13.23 6.36 7.04
N PHE A 37 13.76 5.30 6.44
CA PHE A 37 13.27 3.94 6.70
C PHE A 37 14.09 3.37 7.85
N ARG A 38 13.42 3.00 8.95
CA ARG A 38 14.05 2.68 10.25
C ARG A 38 14.82 3.84 10.88
N TYR A 39 15.23 3.64 12.13
CA TYR A 39 16.12 4.54 12.85
C TYR A 39 17.50 4.67 12.16
N PRO A 40 18.02 5.89 11.93
CA PRO A 40 19.34 6.08 11.35
C PRO A 40 20.45 5.73 12.36
N GLU A 41 21.15 4.61 12.13
CA GLU A 41 22.20 4.12 13.03
C GLU A 41 23.49 4.96 13.02
N GLY A 42 23.67 5.84 12.02
CA GLY A 42 24.80 6.77 11.93
C GLY A 42 24.82 7.81 13.06
N GLU A 43 26.04 8.21 13.47
CA GLU A 43 26.24 9.24 14.51
C GLU A 43 26.35 10.67 13.91
N THR A 44 26.89 10.79 12.69
CA THR A 44 26.94 12.05 11.93
C THR A 44 25.62 12.32 11.21
N GLU A 45 25.11 13.55 11.36
CA GLU A 45 23.92 14.10 10.68
C GLU A 45 22.53 13.67 11.21
N ARG A 46 22.40 13.50 12.54
CA ARG A 46 21.08 13.49 13.21
C ARG A 46 20.45 14.89 13.26
N SER A 47 19.95 15.36 12.12
CA SER A 47 19.18 16.59 12.00
C SER A 47 17.79 16.40 12.58
N TYR A 48 17.44 17.17 13.62
CA TYR A 48 16.09 17.16 14.20
C TYR A 48 15.28 18.35 13.66
N PRO A 49 13.98 18.18 13.36
CA PRO A 49 13.18 16.97 13.53
C PRO A 49 13.27 16.00 12.35
N PHE A 50 13.07 14.70 12.62
CA PHE A 50 12.97 13.66 11.59
C PHE A 50 11.85 12.66 11.91
N VAL A 51 11.46 11.86 10.92
CA VAL A 51 10.45 10.81 11.02
C VAL A 51 11.05 9.49 10.54
N THR A 52 10.81 8.40 11.27
CA THR A 52 11.12 7.04 10.79
C THR A 52 9.85 6.33 10.33
N LEU A 53 10.01 5.53 9.28
CA LEU A 53 9.01 4.68 8.68
C LEU A 53 9.45 3.24 8.84
N GLU A 54 8.63 2.43 9.52
CA GLU A 54 8.98 1.05 9.86
C GLU A 54 7.83 0.13 9.49
N HIS A 55 8.04 -0.72 8.49
CA HIS A 55 7.10 -1.78 8.13
C HIS A 55 7.14 -2.88 9.21
N ILE A 56 6.04 -3.05 9.94
CA ILE A 56 5.97 -3.91 11.12
C ILE A 56 5.36 -5.29 10.84
N ASP A 57 4.35 -5.39 9.96
CA ASP A 57 3.64 -6.65 9.70
C ASP A 57 2.85 -6.64 8.36
N ILE A 58 2.58 -7.83 7.82
CA ILE A 58 1.74 -8.08 6.65
C ILE A 58 0.57 -8.98 7.07
N ILE A 59 -0.62 -8.40 7.20
CA ILE A 59 -1.81 -9.14 7.61
C ILE A 59 -2.62 -9.55 6.38
N HIS A 60 -3.06 -10.81 6.32
CA HIS A 60 -4.01 -11.25 5.30
C HIS A 60 -5.40 -10.64 5.57
N ALA A 61 -5.83 -9.77 4.67
CA ALA A 61 -7.12 -9.09 4.70
C ALA A 61 -8.29 -9.99 4.29
N ARG A 62 -8.59 -11.01 5.11
CA ARG A 62 -9.63 -12.04 4.81
C ARG A 62 -11.02 -11.46 4.52
N ASN A 63 -11.33 -10.29 5.07
CA ASN A 63 -12.57 -9.55 4.80
C ASN A 63 -12.66 -8.98 3.37
N ARG A 64 -11.52 -8.85 2.68
CA ARG A 64 -11.39 -8.43 1.28
C ARG A 64 -11.12 -9.61 0.34
N GLN A 65 -10.83 -10.81 0.86
CA GLN A 65 -10.68 -12.01 0.04
C GLN A 65 -12.08 -12.48 -0.39
N HIS A 66 -12.35 -12.43 -1.69
CA HIS A 66 -13.57 -12.99 -2.26
C HIS A 66 -13.31 -14.45 -2.66
N SER A 67 -14.28 -15.34 -2.44
CA SER A 67 -14.20 -16.73 -2.90
C SER A 67 -14.42 -16.88 -4.42
N GLU A 68 -14.69 -15.79 -5.13
CA GLU A 68 -14.78 -15.75 -6.59
C GLU A 68 -13.36 -15.71 -7.17
N SER A 69 -12.96 -16.80 -7.82
CA SER A 69 -11.72 -16.88 -8.58
C SER A 69 -12.04 -16.94 -10.07
N ASP A 70 -11.39 -16.07 -10.85
CA ASP A 70 -11.52 -16.08 -12.31
C ASP A 70 -10.77 -17.28 -12.89
N ILE A 71 -11.52 -18.31 -13.29
CA ILE A 71 -10.99 -19.51 -13.97
C ILE A 71 -10.99 -19.27 -15.48
N TYR A 72 -9.92 -19.66 -16.16
CA TYR A 72 -9.80 -19.56 -17.63
C TYR A 72 -8.99 -20.70 -18.25
N TYR A 73 -9.21 -20.90 -19.56
CA TYR A 73 -8.53 -21.93 -20.36
C TYR A 73 -7.32 -21.34 -21.10
N ARG A 74 -6.22 -22.11 -21.19
CA ARG A 74 -4.98 -21.65 -21.83
C ARG A 74 -4.23 -22.74 -22.63
N THR A 75 -3.45 -22.31 -23.62
CA THR A 75 -2.75 -23.15 -24.62
C THR A 75 -1.22 -23.06 -24.61
N GLY A 76 -0.62 -22.13 -23.88
CA GLY A 76 0.84 -21.95 -23.80
C GLY A 76 1.29 -21.43 -22.42
N ALA A 77 2.40 -21.94 -21.88
CA ALA A 77 2.91 -21.55 -20.56
C ALA A 77 3.52 -20.14 -20.56
N GLY A 78 3.30 -19.37 -19.49
CA GLY A 78 3.88 -18.03 -19.31
C GLY A 78 3.11 -17.18 -18.29
N ALA A 79 3.43 -15.89 -18.16
CA ALA A 79 2.62 -14.96 -17.37
C ALA A 79 1.21 -14.81 -17.96
N ALA A 80 0.19 -14.75 -17.12
CA ALA A 80 -1.19 -14.58 -17.56
C ALA A 80 -1.52 -13.09 -17.74
N PRO A 81 -1.97 -12.63 -18.93
CA PRO A 81 -2.53 -11.28 -19.05
C PRO A 81 -3.87 -11.22 -18.32
N ALA A 82 -4.23 -10.04 -17.78
CA ALA A 82 -5.57 -9.82 -17.24
C ALA A 82 -6.61 -9.99 -18.36
N ILE A 83 -7.43 -11.03 -18.28
CA ILE A 83 -8.42 -11.37 -19.31
C ILE A 83 -9.70 -10.57 -19.04
N PRO A 84 -10.20 -9.76 -20.00
CA PRO A 84 -11.44 -9.01 -19.81
C PRO A 84 -12.66 -9.92 -19.57
N ALA A 85 -13.60 -9.44 -18.75
CA ALA A 85 -14.89 -10.09 -18.52
C ALA A 85 -15.62 -10.35 -19.85
N GLY A 86 -16.22 -11.52 -20.01
CA GLY A 86 -16.88 -11.96 -21.25
C GLY A 86 -15.94 -12.53 -22.33
N SER A 87 -14.63 -12.63 -22.08
CA SER A 87 -13.70 -13.31 -22.99
C SER A 87 -14.13 -14.74 -23.34
N ALA A 88 -13.86 -15.16 -24.58
CA ALA A 88 -14.10 -16.53 -25.03
C ALA A 88 -13.45 -17.60 -24.12
N ASN A 89 -12.34 -17.26 -23.47
CA ASN A 89 -11.53 -18.19 -22.66
C ASN A 89 -11.85 -18.13 -21.15
N ARG A 90 -12.63 -17.16 -20.67
CA ARG A 90 -13.10 -17.08 -19.27
C ARG A 90 -14.18 -18.13 -19.02
N MET A 91 -14.16 -18.72 -17.82
CA MET A 91 -15.15 -19.67 -17.36
C MET A 91 -16.07 -19.03 -16.33
N ASP A 92 -17.24 -18.56 -16.78
CA ASP A 92 -18.30 -18.09 -15.91
C ASP A 92 -19.01 -19.29 -15.26
N TYR A 93 -18.51 -19.77 -14.12
CA TYR A 93 -19.08 -20.90 -13.38
C TYR A 93 -19.47 -20.51 -11.95
N TRP A 94 -20.78 -20.55 -11.69
CA TRP A 94 -21.37 -20.24 -10.39
C TRP A 94 -22.04 -21.51 -9.84
N PRO A 95 -21.45 -22.20 -8.84
CA PRO A 95 -21.97 -23.49 -8.34
C PRO A 95 -23.42 -23.42 -7.82
N SER A 96 -23.85 -22.25 -7.35
CA SER A 96 -25.21 -21.97 -6.86
C SER A 96 -26.24 -21.71 -7.96
N VAL A 97 -25.81 -21.44 -9.20
CA VAL A 97 -26.67 -21.04 -10.33
C VAL A 97 -26.65 -22.07 -11.46
N SER A 98 -25.53 -22.78 -11.65
CA SER A 98 -25.38 -23.81 -12.68
C SER A 98 -24.68 -25.05 -12.13
N THR A 99 -25.32 -26.21 -12.29
CA THR A 99 -24.67 -27.53 -12.17
C THR A 99 -23.90 -27.90 -13.44
N ASN A 100 -24.10 -27.17 -14.54
CA ASN A 100 -23.48 -27.44 -15.82
C ASN A 100 -22.12 -26.72 -15.93
N PHE A 101 -21.04 -27.49 -16.03
CA PHE A 101 -19.66 -26.99 -16.21
C PHE A 101 -19.33 -26.72 -17.70
N ASN A 102 -20.27 -26.94 -18.63
CA ASN A 102 -19.98 -27.26 -20.03
C ASN A 102 -20.25 -26.12 -21.04
N PHE A 103 -19.84 -24.89 -20.72
CA PHE A 103 -20.22 -23.67 -21.45
C PHE A 103 -19.36 -23.28 -22.69
N LYS A 104 -18.41 -24.10 -23.15
CA LYS A 104 -17.57 -23.75 -24.32
C LYS A 104 -17.35 -24.96 -25.25
N THR A 105 -17.62 -24.77 -26.53
CA THR A 105 -17.19 -25.67 -27.60
C THR A 105 -15.67 -25.64 -27.73
N ASN A 106 -15.02 -26.76 -28.05
CA ASN A 106 -13.56 -26.92 -28.23
C ASN A 106 -12.66 -26.91 -26.95
N LYS A 107 -13.17 -27.33 -25.79
CA LYS A 107 -12.34 -27.51 -24.57
C LYS A 107 -11.11 -28.41 -24.76
N ASN A 108 -11.19 -29.42 -25.62
CA ASN A 108 -10.15 -30.43 -25.83
C ASN A 108 -8.82 -29.90 -26.42
N SER A 109 -8.75 -28.62 -26.78
CA SER A 109 -7.53 -27.97 -27.31
C SER A 109 -6.73 -27.18 -26.27
N TYR A 110 -7.24 -27.05 -25.04
CA TYR A 110 -6.60 -26.31 -23.95
C TYR A 110 -5.94 -27.29 -22.98
N ALA A 111 -4.67 -27.07 -22.68
CA ALA A 111 -3.87 -28.01 -21.92
C ALA A 111 -3.94 -27.79 -20.40
N TYR A 112 -4.40 -26.61 -19.95
CA TYR A 112 -4.52 -26.25 -18.54
C TYR A 112 -5.73 -25.35 -18.28
N LEU A 113 -6.27 -25.51 -17.07
CA LEU A 113 -7.15 -24.56 -16.38
C LEU A 113 -6.27 -23.73 -15.44
N GLU A 114 -6.30 -22.42 -15.58
CA GLU A 114 -5.60 -21.48 -14.70
C GLU A 114 -6.64 -20.64 -13.94
N ALA A 115 -6.29 -20.18 -12.73
CA ALA A 115 -7.09 -19.27 -11.94
C ALA A 115 -6.21 -18.18 -11.35
N ASN A 116 -6.61 -16.92 -11.50
CA ASN A 116 -5.89 -15.78 -10.93
C ASN A 116 -6.51 -15.41 -9.58
N GLU A 117 -6.02 -16.02 -8.49
CA GLU A 117 -6.38 -15.61 -7.14
C GLU A 117 -5.33 -14.64 -6.58
N HIS A 118 -5.74 -13.39 -6.36
CA HIS A 118 -4.93 -12.40 -5.65
C HIS A 118 -5.28 -12.41 -4.16
N VAL A 119 -4.30 -12.68 -3.30
CA VAL A 119 -4.48 -12.62 -1.84
C VAL A 119 -4.35 -11.16 -1.39
N PRO A 120 -5.42 -10.52 -0.88
CA PRO A 120 -5.34 -9.14 -0.42
C PRO A 120 -4.65 -9.06 0.94
N VAL A 121 -3.74 -8.09 1.09
CA VAL A 121 -3.03 -7.85 2.35
C VAL A 121 -3.22 -6.43 2.85
N ASP A 122 -3.17 -6.27 4.16
CA ASP A 122 -2.96 -5.01 4.87
C ASP A 122 -1.48 -4.92 5.23
N LEU A 123 -0.83 -3.81 4.86
CA LEU A 123 0.55 -3.52 5.25
C LEU A 123 0.53 -2.58 6.44
N LEU A 124 1.11 -3.01 7.55
CA LEU A 124 1.19 -2.21 8.76
C LEU A 124 2.52 -1.48 8.83
N TYR A 125 2.44 -0.16 8.99
CA TYR A 125 3.58 0.72 9.19
C TYR A 125 3.47 1.42 10.53
N GLN A 126 4.54 1.36 11.32
CA GLN A 126 4.77 2.25 12.43
C GLN A 126 5.50 3.50 11.93
N ILE A 127 4.97 4.66 12.30
CA ILE A 127 5.56 5.97 12.01
C ILE A 127 5.98 6.55 13.36
N SER A 128 7.19 7.09 13.48
CA SER A 128 7.68 7.66 14.73
C SER A 128 8.33 9.02 14.50
N THR A 129 7.87 10.04 15.25
CA THR A 129 8.38 11.40 15.21
C THR A 129 9.54 11.56 16.21
N PHE A 130 10.63 12.18 15.77
CA PHE A 130 11.78 12.50 16.61
C PHE A 130 12.03 14.00 16.58
N THR A 131 11.77 14.67 17.71
CA THR A 131 11.96 16.12 17.86
C THR A 131 12.82 16.43 19.09
N ARG A 132 13.20 17.71 19.28
CA ARG A 132 13.93 18.19 20.47
C ARG A 132 13.09 19.10 21.37
N THR A 133 11.88 19.45 20.95
CA THR A 133 11.03 20.44 21.63
C THR A 133 9.56 20.03 21.48
N ALA A 134 8.80 20.13 22.58
CA ALA A 134 7.37 19.81 22.59
C ALA A 134 6.55 20.67 21.59
N LEU A 135 7.03 21.89 21.27
CA LEU A 135 6.41 22.74 20.24
C LEU A 135 6.49 22.08 18.86
N HIS A 136 7.67 21.56 18.47
CA HIS A 136 7.84 20.87 17.20
C HIS A 136 7.03 19.58 17.14
N ASP A 137 6.95 18.81 18.23
CA ASP A 137 6.14 17.58 18.25
C ASP A 137 4.64 17.85 18.14
N ARG A 138 4.14 18.89 18.82
CA ARG A 138 2.73 19.32 18.70
C ARG A 138 2.41 19.87 17.30
N TYR A 139 3.33 20.59 16.68
CA TYR A 139 3.17 21.06 15.30
C TYR A 139 3.17 19.88 14.30
N LEU A 140 4.11 18.94 14.44
CA LEU A 140 4.13 17.71 13.65
C LEU A 140 2.85 16.89 13.85
N THR A 141 2.43 16.65 15.09
CA THR A 141 1.16 15.96 15.42
C THR A 141 -0.03 16.63 14.76
N ALA A 142 -0.13 17.97 14.82
CA ALA A 142 -1.20 18.70 14.15
C ALA A 142 -1.15 18.46 12.62
N LYS A 143 0.02 18.65 11.98
CA LYS A 143 0.21 18.45 10.54
C LYS A 143 -0.12 17.02 10.09
N MET A 144 0.30 16.03 10.87
CA MET A 144 0.00 14.62 10.64
C MET A 144 -1.51 14.36 10.66
N LEU A 145 -2.23 14.86 11.66
CA LEU A 145 -3.67 14.60 11.83
C LEU A 145 -4.58 15.46 10.93
N THR A 146 -4.05 16.53 10.30
CA THR A 146 -4.82 17.40 9.39
C THR A 146 -4.49 17.24 7.91
N GLU A 147 -3.23 17.02 7.55
CA GLU A 147 -2.76 16.99 6.16
C GLU A 147 -2.44 15.57 5.68
N ILE A 148 -1.69 14.80 6.47
CA ILE A 148 -1.17 13.48 6.06
C ILE A 148 -2.18 12.35 6.29
N PHE A 149 -2.75 12.31 7.50
CA PHE A 149 -3.69 11.28 7.98
C PHE A 149 -4.98 11.91 8.52
N PRO A 150 -5.77 12.63 7.71
CA PRO A 150 -7.01 13.22 8.16
C PRO A 150 -8.06 12.14 8.48
N TRP A 151 -8.70 12.26 9.65
CA TRP A 151 -9.69 11.35 10.26
C TRP A 151 -10.82 10.78 9.38
N ARG A 152 -11.03 11.27 8.16
CA ARG A 152 -12.10 10.87 7.24
C ARG A 152 -11.66 10.62 5.79
N LYS A 153 -10.36 10.69 5.47
CA LYS A 153 -9.85 10.47 4.10
C LYS A 153 -8.51 9.76 4.15
N GLY A 154 -8.54 8.46 3.84
CA GLY A 154 -7.37 7.60 3.86
C GLY A 154 -7.11 6.96 2.50
N PHE A 155 -6.39 7.65 1.61
CA PHE A 155 -5.94 7.07 0.34
C PHE A 155 -4.56 7.60 -0.05
N ILE A 156 -3.80 6.74 -0.74
CA ILE A 156 -2.46 7.02 -1.26
C ILE A 156 -2.38 6.62 -2.73
N ASP A 157 -1.74 7.46 -3.54
CA ASP A 157 -1.45 7.19 -4.95
C ASP A 157 -0.06 6.55 -5.06
N ILE A 158 0.03 5.43 -5.77
CA ILE A 158 1.26 4.66 -5.95
C ILE A 158 1.74 4.87 -7.38
N GLY A 159 2.57 5.90 -7.58
CA GLY A 159 3.10 6.27 -8.90
C GLY A 159 3.94 5.18 -9.59
N ALA A 160 4.28 4.09 -8.91
CA ALA A 160 4.99 2.95 -9.50
C ALA A 160 4.08 2.00 -10.29
N ASP A 161 2.80 1.85 -9.91
CA ASP A 161 1.81 1.01 -10.60
C ASP A 161 0.57 1.79 -11.10
N GLY A 162 0.44 3.06 -10.72
CA GLY A 162 -0.68 3.93 -11.08
C GLY A 162 -1.97 3.63 -10.32
N THR A 163 -1.89 2.89 -9.20
CA THR A 163 -3.06 2.52 -8.39
C THR A 163 -3.24 3.43 -7.19
N ILE A 164 -4.50 3.75 -6.89
CA ILE A 164 -4.88 4.41 -5.64
C ILE A 164 -5.28 3.32 -4.65
N ARG A 165 -4.68 3.33 -3.46
CA ARG A 165 -4.95 2.37 -2.39
C ARG A 165 -5.40 3.04 -1.10
N ARG A 166 -6.09 2.31 -0.24
CA ARG A 166 -6.56 2.79 1.07
C ARG A 166 -5.39 2.88 2.05
N LEU A 167 -5.34 3.95 2.82
CA LEU A 167 -4.31 4.23 3.83
C LEU A 167 -4.99 4.84 5.06
N ASP A 168 -5.23 4.05 6.09
CA ASP A 168 -5.93 4.50 7.29
C ASP A 168 -4.97 4.68 8.48
N LEU A 169 -5.23 5.69 9.30
CA LEU A 169 -4.65 5.80 10.63
C LEU A 169 -5.39 4.86 11.60
N LEU A 170 -4.67 3.94 12.24
CA LEU A 170 -5.24 3.00 13.21
C LEU A 170 -5.30 3.59 14.62
N ASP A 171 -4.20 4.21 15.05
CA ASP A 171 -4.05 4.84 16.36
C ASP A 171 -3.00 5.96 16.26
N TRP A 172 -3.02 6.92 17.18
CA TRP A 172 -2.02 7.98 17.30
C TRP A 172 -1.68 8.26 18.76
N THR A 173 -0.42 8.03 19.12
CA THR A 173 0.13 8.36 20.45
C THR A 173 1.07 9.55 20.32
N THR A 174 0.89 10.57 21.16
CA THR A 174 1.78 11.74 21.22
C THR A 174 3.12 11.37 21.86
N ALA A 175 4.23 11.88 21.34
CA ALA A 175 5.57 11.63 21.85
C ALA A 175 6.03 12.61 22.95
N ASP A 176 5.13 13.51 23.39
CA ASP A 176 5.34 14.57 24.40
C ASP A 176 5.65 13.97 25.81
N LEU A 177 6.94 13.68 26.05
CA LEU A 177 7.55 13.15 27.29
C LEU A 177 8.69 14.08 27.78
#